data_AF-A0A2E0Q7W4-F1
#
_entry.id   AF-A0A2E0Q7W4-F1
#
_cell.length_a   1.000
_cell.length_b   1.000
_cell.length_c   1.000
_cell.angle_alpha   90.00
_cell.angle_beta   90.00
_cell.angle_gamma   90.00
#
_symmetry.space_group_name_H-M   'P 1'
#
loop_
_entity.id
_entity.type
_entity.pdbx_description
1 polymer ?
#
loop_
_entity_poly.entity_id
_entity_poly.type
_entity_poly.pdbx_seq_one_letter_code
_entity_poly.pdbx_strand_id
1 'polypeptide(L)'
;MKTASTSPAERRYALFLTMVHLGAVATLLLIATLAFDLPSFVDGLPLGMLLVAIGVIMVRKLRDDYVEQLWKAGTASAFVAVIICFLVAPLTYGVLDDLIGGGVAWREYGIPVQLPAAVALIGFYAGFYWRLLAGGQEA
;
A
#
# COMPACT_ATOMS: atom_id res chain seq x y z
N MET A 1 10.14 26.60 30.92
CA MET A 1 9.71 25.47 30.07
C MET A 1 10.75 25.30 28.98
N LYS A 2 11.64 24.29 29.08
CA LYS A 2 12.74 24.08 28.13
C LYS A 2 12.17 23.22 26.99
N THR A 3 11.95 23.82 25.82
CA THR A 3 11.53 23.07 24.64
C THR A 3 12.65 22.07 24.33
N ALA A 4 12.40 20.77 24.52
CA ALA A 4 13.35 19.74 24.14
C ALA A 4 13.61 19.90 22.64
N SER A 5 14.86 20.23 22.26
CA SER A 5 15.26 20.26 20.87
C SER A 5 15.25 18.81 20.39
N THR A 6 14.19 18.41 19.67
CA THR A 6 14.07 17.09 19.05
C THR A 6 15.33 16.78 18.26
N SER A 7 15.91 15.61 18.46
CA SER A 7 17.16 15.26 17.78
C SER A 7 16.96 15.21 16.25
N PRO A 8 17.99 15.45 15.43
CA PRO A 8 17.87 15.35 13.98
C PRO A 8 17.35 13.99 13.49
N ALA A 9 17.63 12.91 14.24
CA ALA A 9 17.14 11.56 13.95
C ALA A 9 15.62 11.43 14.20
N GLU A 10 15.15 11.92 15.36
CA GLU A 10 13.74 11.92 15.73
C GLU A 10 12.88 12.69 14.71
N ARG A 11 13.38 13.83 14.22
CA ARG A 11 12.69 14.62 13.19
C ARG A 11 12.58 13.88 11.86
N ARG A 12 13.60 13.10 11.47
CA ARG A 12 13.59 12.29 10.25
C ARG A 12 12.62 11.12 10.37
N TYR A 13 12.62 10.45 11.52
CA TYR A 13 11.67 9.37 11.82
C TYR A 13 10.22 9.86 11.83
N ALA A 14 9.94 10.99 12.49
CA ALA A 14 8.62 11.60 12.50
C ALA A 14 8.15 11.99 11.08
N LEU A 15 9.05 12.53 10.25
CA LEU A 15 8.74 12.84 8.85
C LEU A 15 8.47 11.57 8.04
N PHE A 16 9.25 10.51 8.25
CA PHE A 16 9.03 9.22 7.61
C PHE A 16 7.65 8.65 7.94
N LEU A 17 7.30 8.56 9.24
CA LEU A 17 5.99 8.09 9.68
C LEU A 17 4.85 8.93 9.10
N THR A 18 5.01 10.25 9.09
CA THR A 18 4.02 11.16 8.50
C THR A 18 3.78 10.85 7.02
N MET A 19 4.86 10.63 6.24
CA MET A 19 4.74 10.28 4.83
C MET A 19 4.12 8.89 4.61
N VAL A 20 4.45 7.92 5.46
CA VAL A 20 3.83 6.59 5.41
C VAL A 20 2.32 6.69 5.67
N HIS A 21 1.90 7.43 6.69
CA HIS A 21 0.49 7.65 6.99
C HIS A 21 -0.22 8.41 5.87
N LEU A 22 0.44 9.40 5.26
CA LEU A 22 -0.09 10.10 4.09
C LEU A 22 -0.38 9.12 2.94
N GLY A 23 0.54 8.20 2.66
CA GLY A 23 0.33 7.16 1.66
C GLY A 23 -0.77 6.15 2.05
N ALA A 24 -0.94 5.86 3.35
CA ALA A 24 -2.01 4.99 3.83
C ALA A 24 -3.38 5.65 3.62
N VAL A 25 -3.50 6.95 3.94
CA VAL A 25 -4.71 7.75 3.66
C VAL A 25 -4.99 7.80 2.16
N ALA A 26 -3.96 8.00 1.34
CA ALA A 26 -4.10 7.96 -0.11
C ALA A 26 -4.61 6.59 -0.60
N THR A 27 -4.13 5.49 -0.02
CA THR A 27 -4.61 4.14 -0.35
C THR A 27 -6.07 3.96 0.02
N LEU A 28 -6.49 4.44 1.20
CA LEU A 28 -7.91 4.41 1.59
C LEU A 28 -8.77 5.25 0.67
N LEU A 29 -8.28 6.41 0.23
CA LEU A 29 -8.98 7.26 -0.72
C LEU A 29 -9.11 6.57 -2.09
N LEU A 30 -8.07 5.88 -2.57
CA LEU A 30 -8.13 5.06 -3.78
C LEU A 30 -9.21 3.97 -3.67
N ILE A 31 -9.26 3.27 -2.55
CA ILE A 31 -10.29 2.25 -2.31
C ILE A 31 -11.68 2.89 -2.31
N ALA A 32 -11.82 4.08 -1.70
CA ALA A 32 -13.08 4.82 -1.72
C ALA A 32 -13.50 5.22 -3.15
N THR A 33 -12.58 5.67 -4.01
CA THR A 33 -12.89 5.97 -5.43
C THR A 33 -13.28 4.72 -6.23
N LEU A 34 -12.84 3.53 -5.83
CA LEU A 34 -13.24 2.27 -6.47
C LEU A 34 -14.60 1.77 -5.96
N ALA A 35 -14.93 2.04 -4.70
CA ALA A 35 -16.17 1.60 -4.07
C ALA A 35 -17.34 2.57 -4.28
N PHE A 36 -17.05 3.86 -4.46
CA PHE A 36 -18.03 4.92 -4.61
C PHE A 36 -17.76 5.67 -5.93
N ASP A 37 -18.82 6.02 -6.65
CA ASP A 37 -18.76 6.82 -7.90
C ASP A 37 -18.47 8.29 -7.58
N LEU A 38 -17.24 8.54 -7.11
CA LEU A 38 -16.79 9.85 -6.69
C LEU A 38 -16.51 10.75 -7.91
N PRO A 39 -16.51 12.09 -7.72
CA PRO A 39 -16.21 13.00 -8.81
C PRO A 39 -14.81 12.77 -9.40
N SER A 40 -14.68 12.92 -10.72
CA SER A 40 -13.45 12.62 -11.49
C SER A 40 -12.19 13.36 -11.06
N PHE A 41 -12.32 14.49 -10.34
CA PHE A 41 -11.16 15.19 -9.78
C PHE A 41 -10.49 14.41 -8.62
N VAL A 42 -11.21 13.50 -7.98
CA VAL A 42 -10.71 12.68 -6.85
C VAL A 42 -9.89 11.50 -7.37
N ASP A 43 -10.12 11.00 -8.59
CA ASP A 43 -9.47 9.80 -9.12
C ASP A 43 -7.93 9.92 -9.20
N GLY A 44 -7.43 11.11 -9.53
CA GLY A 44 -5.98 11.39 -9.63
C GLY A 44 -5.32 11.75 -8.30
N LEU A 45 -6.10 12.15 -7.30
CA LEU A 45 -5.58 12.68 -6.02
C LEU A 45 -4.83 11.62 -5.19
N PRO A 46 -5.35 10.40 -4.98
CA PRO A 46 -4.63 9.31 -4.31
C PRO A 46 -3.26 9.04 -4.92
N LEU A 47 -3.18 9.01 -6.25
CA LEU A 47 -1.95 8.72 -6.96
C LEU A 47 -0.92 9.82 -6.73
N GLY A 48 -1.33 11.09 -6.82
CA GLY A 48 -0.46 12.23 -6.51
C GLY A 48 0.07 12.19 -5.07
N MET A 49 -0.80 11.89 -4.10
CA MET A 49 -0.40 11.78 -2.68
C MET A 49 0.60 10.65 -2.45
N LEU A 50 0.38 9.46 -3.05
CA LEU A 50 1.31 8.34 -2.97
C LEU A 50 2.68 8.69 -3.58
N LEU A 51 2.69 9.33 -4.75
CA LEU A 51 3.92 9.74 -5.43
C LEU A 51 4.69 10.77 -4.60
N VAL A 52 4.01 11.74 -3.99
CA VAL A 52 4.63 12.72 -3.09
C VAL A 52 5.22 12.03 -1.86
N ALA A 53 4.47 11.14 -1.22
CA ALA A 53 4.94 10.40 -0.05
C ALA A 53 6.22 9.60 -0.36
N ILE A 54 6.20 8.80 -1.42
CA ILE A 54 7.34 7.98 -1.85
C ILE A 54 8.51 8.87 -2.27
N GLY A 55 8.24 9.94 -3.04
CA GLY A 55 9.26 10.88 -3.49
C GLY A 55 10.01 11.53 -2.34
N VAL A 56 9.28 11.98 -1.31
CA VAL A 56 9.90 12.55 -0.10
C VAL A 56 10.75 11.52 0.63
N ILE A 57 10.25 10.29 0.82
CA ILE A 57 10.97 9.21 1.50
C ILE A 57 12.28 8.87 0.76
N MET A 58 12.23 8.79 -0.57
CA MET A 58 13.38 8.46 -1.43
C MET A 58 14.42 9.58 -1.45
N VAL A 59 13.99 10.82 -1.76
CA VAL A 59 14.90 11.96 -1.91
C VAL A 59 15.59 12.32 -0.59
N ARG A 60 14.86 12.24 0.53
CA ARG A 60 15.40 12.63 1.85
C ARG A 60 16.16 11.51 2.56
N LYS A 61 16.29 10.31 1.94
CA LYS A 61 17.01 9.16 2.50
C LYS A 61 16.60 8.88 3.96
N LEU A 62 15.29 8.87 4.23
CA LEU A 62 14.75 8.76 5.59
C LEU A 62 14.73 7.32 6.13
N ARG A 63 15.41 6.39 5.45
CA ARG A 63 15.41 4.97 5.79
C ARG A 63 16.66 4.65 6.59
N ASP A 64 16.52 4.60 7.91
CA ASP A 64 17.47 3.92 8.78
C ASP A 64 17.27 2.39 8.72
N ASP A 65 18.10 1.62 9.43
CA ASP A 65 18.04 0.16 9.40
C ASP A 65 16.69 -0.38 9.88
N TYR A 66 16.06 0.27 10.86
CA TYR A 66 14.75 -0.12 11.39
C TYR A 66 13.63 0.14 10.36
N VAL A 67 13.60 1.35 9.82
CA VAL A 67 12.68 1.76 8.75
C VAL A 67 12.87 0.90 7.50
N GLU A 68 14.10 0.51 7.18
CA GLU A 68 14.38 -0.40 6.07
C GLU A 68 13.75 -1.77 6.28
N GLN A 69 13.85 -2.35 7.49
CA GLN A 69 13.17 -3.61 7.81
C GLN A 69 11.65 -3.48 7.70
N LEU A 70 11.10 -2.36 8.18
CA LEU A 70 9.68 -2.08 8.14
C LEU A 70 9.15 -1.97 6.70
N TRP A 71 9.91 -1.25 5.86
CA TRP A 71 9.65 -1.15 4.44
C TRP A 71 9.73 -2.51 3.74
N LYS A 72 10.75 -3.33 4.04
CA LYS A 72 10.90 -4.68 3.48
C LYS A 72 9.70 -5.58 3.80
N ALA A 73 9.22 -5.56 5.05
CA ALA A 73 8.03 -6.32 5.46
C ALA A 73 6.77 -5.90 4.67
N GLY A 74 6.58 -4.58 4.49
CA GLY A 74 5.53 -4.06 3.63
C GLY A 74 5.69 -4.51 2.17
N THR A 75 6.88 -4.36 1.57
CA THR A 75 7.08 -4.79 0.17
C THR A 75 6.89 -6.28 -0.05
N ALA A 76 7.29 -7.12 0.91
CA ALA A 76 7.13 -8.57 0.82
C ALA A 76 5.66 -8.97 0.83
N SER A 77 4.87 -8.40 1.73
CA SER A 77 3.41 -8.64 1.81
C SER A 77 2.67 -8.09 0.57
N ALA A 78 3.08 -6.93 0.05
CA ALA A 78 2.57 -6.41 -1.22
C ALA A 78 2.84 -7.35 -2.40
N PHE A 79 4.05 -7.90 -2.47
CA PHE A 79 4.43 -8.84 -3.51
C PHE A 79 3.61 -10.14 -3.44
N VAL A 80 3.38 -10.67 -2.23
CA VAL A 80 2.47 -11.81 -2.02
C VAL A 80 1.07 -11.49 -2.52
N ALA A 81 0.54 -10.30 -2.20
CA ALA A 81 -0.77 -9.87 -2.68
C ALA A 81 -0.85 -9.80 -4.22
N VAL A 82 0.21 -9.31 -4.89
CA VAL A 82 0.33 -9.33 -6.36
C VAL A 82 0.34 -10.75 -6.90
N ILE A 83 1.10 -11.67 -6.29
CA ILE A 83 1.11 -13.09 -6.68
C ILE A 83 -0.30 -13.68 -6.56
N ILE A 84 -1.01 -13.39 -5.47
CA ILE A 84 -2.38 -13.87 -5.29
C ILE A 84 -3.28 -13.32 -6.40
N CYS A 85 -3.19 -12.03 -6.72
CA CYS A 85 -4.02 -11.42 -7.76
C CYS A 85 -3.70 -11.92 -9.18
N PHE A 86 -2.44 -12.14 -9.53
CA PHE A 86 -2.06 -12.43 -10.93
C PHE A 86 -1.74 -13.91 -11.21
N LEU A 87 -1.41 -14.69 -10.19
CA LEU A 87 -1.12 -16.11 -10.33
C LEU A 87 -2.24 -16.96 -9.76
N VAL A 88 -2.66 -16.71 -8.52
CA VAL A 88 -3.63 -17.60 -7.84
C VAL A 88 -5.06 -17.32 -8.33
N ALA A 89 -5.47 -16.06 -8.38
CA ALA A 89 -6.83 -15.70 -8.75
C ALA A 89 -7.20 -16.21 -10.16
N PRO A 90 -6.39 -16.00 -11.22
CA PRO A 90 -6.71 -16.52 -12.55
C PRO A 90 -6.77 -18.05 -12.61
N LEU A 91 -5.95 -18.75 -11.82
CA LEU A 91 -5.99 -20.22 -11.73
C LEU A 91 -7.28 -20.70 -11.05
N THR A 92 -7.75 -20.01 -10.01
CA THR A 92 -9.03 -20.35 -9.38
C THR A 92 -10.22 -20.03 -10.27
N TYR A 93 -10.15 -18.93 -11.06
CA TYR A 93 -11.17 -18.60 -12.05
C TYR A 93 -11.18 -19.60 -13.20
N GLY A 94 -10.02 -20.02 -13.73
CA GLY A 94 -9.97 -21.05 -14.78
C GLY A 94 -10.53 -22.41 -14.34
N VAL A 95 -10.34 -22.80 -13.08
CA VAL A 95 -10.95 -24.03 -12.51
C VAL A 95 -12.46 -23.88 -12.30
N LEU A 96 -12.93 -22.69 -11.92
CA LEU A 96 -14.37 -22.38 -11.81
C LEU A 96 -15.02 -22.24 -13.19
N ASP A 97 -14.33 -21.69 -14.18
CA ASP A 97 -14.78 -21.56 -15.56
C ASP A 97 -14.92 -22.90 -16.26
N ASP A 98 -14.00 -23.83 -16.04
CA ASP A 98 -14.11 -25.20 -16.55
C ASP A 98 -15.29 -25.95 -15.89
N LEU A 99 -15.72 -25.53 -14.69
CA LEU A 99 -16.86 -26.11 -13.98
C LEU A 99 -18.20 -25.44 -14.34
N ILE A 100 -18.21 -24.16 -14.73
CA ILE A 100 -19.43 -23.33 -14.92
C ILE A 100 -19.59 -22.86 -16.40
N GLY A 101 -18.60 -23.08 -17.25
CA GLY A 101 -18.69 -22.97 -18.71
C GLY A 101 -18.56 -21.56 -19.29
N GLY A 102 -17.45 -20.86 -19.07
CA GLY A 102 -17.14 -19.65 -19.84
C GLY A 102 -15.76 -19.12 -19.51
N GLY A 103 -14.87 -18.98 -20.50
CA GLY A 103 -13.50 -18.51 -20.25
C GLY A 103 -13.45 -17.03 -19.87
N VAL A 104 -12.84 -16.70 -18.74
CA VAL A 104 -12.91 -15.36 -18.14
C VAL A 104 -11.60 -14.61 -18.22
N ALA A 105 -11.66 -13.46 -18.90
CA ALA A 105 -10.71 -12.38 -18.69
C ALA A 105 -11.29 -11.42 -17.64
N TRP A 106 -10.43 -10.84 -16.79
CA TRP A 106 -10.77 -9.78 -15.81
C TRP A 106 -11.71 -8.68 -16.34
N ARG A 107 -11.65 -8.43 -17.66
CA ARG A 107 -12.46 -7.45 -18.39
C ARG A 107 -13.93 -7.85 -18.55
N GLU A 108 -14.26 -9.14 -18.66
CA GLU A 108 -15.63 -9.61 -18.89
C GLU A 108 -16.52 -9.54 -17.64
N TYR A 109 -15.93 -9.62 -16.44
CA TYR A 109 -16.65 -9.39 -15.18
C TYR A 109 -16.72 -7.93 -14.76
N GLY A 110 -16.27 -6.99 -15.59
CA GLY A 110 -16.22 -5.57 -15.24
C GLY A 110 -15.31 -5.27 -14.04
N ILE A 111 -14.33 -6.14 -13.75
CA ILE A 111 -13.42 -5.91 -12.63
C ILE A 111 -12.44 -4.79 -13.02
N PRO A 112 -12.37 -3.70 -12.24
CA PRO A 112 -11.51 -2.57 -12.57
C PRO A 112 -10.03 -3.00 -12.56
N VAL A 113 -9.28 -2.56 -13.57
CA VAL A 113 -7.83 -2.84 -13.71
C VAL A 113 -7.01 -2.34 -12.52
N GLN A 114 -7.57 -1.42 -11.74
CA GLN A 114 -6.99 -0.84 -10.54
C GLN A 114 -7.11 -1.74 -9.30
N LEU A 115 -7.96 -2.78 -9.34
CA LEU A 115 -8.21 -3.65 -8.19
C LEU A 115 -6.94 -4.38 -7.70
N PRO A 116 -6.11 -5.01 -8.57
CA PRO A 116 -4.86 -5.64 -8.12
C PRO A 116 -3.90 -4.64 -7.49
N ALA A 117 -3.85 -3.40 -7.98
CA ALA A 117 -3.02 -2.35 -7.41
C ALA A 117 -3.51 -1.95 -6.00
N ALA A 118 -4.83 -1.82 -5.81
CA ALA A 118 -5.42 -1.57 -4.49
C ALA A 118 -5.12 -2.71 -3.51
N VAL A 119 -5.27 -3.96 -3.94
CA VAL A 119 -4.95 -5.16 -3.14
C VAL A 119 -3.47 -5.21 -2.76
N ALA A 120 -2.57 -4.87 -3.68
CA ALA A 120 -1.13 -4.79 -3.41
C ALA A 120 -0.79 -3.71 -2.37
N LEU A 121 -1.43 -2.54 -2.46
CA LEU A 121 -1.25 -1.46 -1.48
C LEU A 121 -1.80 -1.84 -0.10
N ILE A 122 -2.95 -2.51 -0.04
CA ILE A 122 -3.49 -3.05 1.22
C ILE A 122 -2.49 -4.05 1.81
N GLY A 123 -1.96 -4.97 0.99
CA GLY A 123 -0.93 -5.92 1.39
C GLY A 123 0.29 -5.21 1.97
N PHE A 124 0.80 -4.19 1.27
CA PHE A 124 1.92 -3.37 1.72
C PHE A 124 1.69 -2.80 3.13
N TYR A 125 0.58 -2.10 3.33
CA TYR A 125 0.30 -1.45 4.59
C TYR A 125 0.01 -2.46 5.71
N ALA A 126 -0.64 -3.58 5.40
CA ALA A 126 -0.87 -4.65 6.36
C ALA A 126 0.45 -5.21 6.91
N GLY A 127 1.40 -5.59 6.04
CA GLY A 127 2.70 -6.09 6.49
C GLY A 127 3.57 -5.03 7.16
N PHE A 128 3.49 -3.78 6.69
CA PHE A 128 4.18 -2.65 7.32
C PHE A 128 3.69 -2.45 8.76
N TYR A 129 2.38 -2.27 8.97
CA TYR A 129 1.83 -2.01 10.30
C TYR A 129 1.94 -3.23 11.22
N TRP A 130 1.83 -4.44 10.69
CA TRP A 130 2.07 -5.64 11.46
C TRP A 130 3.49 -5.65 12.05
N ARG A 131 4.50 -5.37 11.22
CA ARG A 131 5.90 -5.30 11.67
C ARG A 131 6.15 -4.11 12.59
N LEU A 132 5.43 -2.99 12.43
CA LEU A 132 5.52 -1.83 13.32
C LEU A 132 5.04 -2.19 14.72
N LEU A 133 3.89 -2.87 14.81
CA LEU A 133 3.31 -3.33 16.07
C LEU A 133 4.18 -4.40 16.74
N ALA A 134 4.72 -5.34 15.95
CA ALA A 134 5.59 -6.40 16.47
C ALA A 134 6.95 -5.86 16.96
N GLY A 135 7.55 -4.92 16.21
CA GLY A 135 8.83 -4.31 16.59
C GLY A 135 8.74 -3.34 17.77
N GLY A 136 7.54 -2.88 18.13
CA GLY A 136 7.30 -2.08 19.33
C GLY A 136 7.30 -2.88 20.64
N GLN A 137 7.38 -4.22 20.60
CA GLN A 137 7.46 -5.06 21.80
C GLN A 137 8.89 -5.39 22.24
N GLU A 138 9.90 -5.05 21.44
CA GLU A 138 11.32 -5.33 21.70
C GLU A 138 12.13 -4.08 22.11
N ALA A 139 11.48 -2.93 22.31
CA ALA A 139 12.08 -1.66 22.72
C ALA A 139 11.51 -1.17 24.07
#